data_AF-A0A7S1EE24-F1
#
_entry.id   AF-A0A7S1EE24-F1
#
_cell.length_a   1.000
_cell.length_b   1.000
_cell.length_c   1.000
_cell.angle_alpha   90.00
_cell.angle_beta   90.00
_cell.angle_gamma   90.00
#
_symmetry.space_group_name_H-M   'P 1'
#
loop_
_entity.id
_entity.type
_entity.pdbx_description
1 polymer ?
#
loop_
_entity_poly.entity_id
_entity_poly.type
_entity_poly.pdbx_seq_one_letter_code
_entity_poly.pdbx_strand_id
1 'polypeptide(L)'
;KAGAPEEILYVSKPHIGTFRLVSMIIKMRAEIEALGGEIRFQQKVTDVLIEDGPDGRHIRGVTLESGEQISASHVVIALGHSARDTFQMLHARGVQMEAKPFSIGYRIEHPQSLIDAARFG
;
A
#
# COMPACT_ATOMS: atom_id res chain seq x y z
N LYS A 1 -13.15 -3.06 16.51
CA LYS A 1 -13.06 -1.70 15.91
C LYS A 1 -12.86 -1.84 14.40
N ALA A 2 -13.31 -0.86 13.60
CA ALA A 2 -13.48 -0.92 12.14
C ALA A 2 -14.45 -1.97 11.56
N GLY A 3 -14.95 -2.96 12.32
CA GLY A 3 -16.05 -3.83 11.89
C GLY A 3 -15.62 -5.13 11.18
N ALA A 4 -14.38 -5.56 11.41
CA ALA A 4 -13.94 -6.90 11.03
C ALA A 4 -14.69 -7.97 11.84
N PRO A 5 -14.97 -9.17 11.26
CA PRO A 5 -15.49 -10.31 12.01
C PRO A 5 -14.59 -10.65 13.21
N GLU A 6 -15.14 -10.90 14.42
CA GLU A 6 -14.32 -11.27 15.58
C GLU A 6 -13.62 -12.62 15.41
N GLU A 7 -14.22 -13.52 14.62
CA GLU A 7 -13.66 -14.83 14.25
C GLU A 7 -12.28 -14.75 13.61
N ILE A 8 -11.89 -13.62 13.01
CA ILE A 8 -10.53 -13.48 12.45
C ILE A 8 -9.42 -13.55 13.51
N LEU A 9 -9.75 -13.34 14.77
CA LEU A 9 -8.80 -13.37 15.88
C LEU A 9 -8.43 -14.80 16.30
N TYR A 10 -9.28 -15.79 16.01
CA TYR A 10 -9.10 -17.16 16.53
C TYR A 10 -9.22 -18.27 15.47
N VAL A 11 -9.82 -18.01 14.30
CA VAL A 11 -9.88 -19.00 13.22
C VAL A 11 -8.50 -19.21 12.59
N SER A 12 -8.12 -20.47 12.33
CA SER A 12 -6.79 -20.86 11.84
C SER A 12 -6.48 -20.41 10.40
N LYS A 13 -7.50 -20.14 9.59
CA LYS A 13 -7.41 -19.61 8.22
C LYS A 13 -8.45 -18.50 8.02
N PRO A 14 -8.26 -17.33 8.66
CA PRO A 14 -9.27 -16.29 8.68
C PRO A 14 -9.37 -15.63 7.30
N HIS A 15 -10.59 -15.25 6.94
CA HIS A 15 -10.86 -14.51 5.72
C HIS A 15 -11.93 -13.44 5.99
N ILE A 16 -11.69 -12.22 5.53
CA ILE A 16 -12.60 -11.08 5.77
C ILE A 16 -13.66 -10.98 4.67
N GLY A 17 -13.28 -11.23 3.42
CA GLY A 17 -14.11 -11.00 2.24
C GLY A 17 -14.16 -9.54 1.78
N THR A 18 -14.19 -9.35 0.46
CA THR A 18 -14.08 -8.04 -0.20
C THR A 18 -15.11 -7.02 0.30
N PHE A 19 -16.37 -7.42 0.47
CA PHE A 19 -17.43 -6.50 0.92
C PHE A 19 -17.17 -5.93 2.33
N ARG A 20 -16.66 -6.75 3.25
CA ARG A 20 -16.34 -6.30 4.61
C ARG A 20 -15.14 -5.37 4.62
N LEU A 21 -14.12 -5.64 3.78
CA LEU A 21 -12.94 -4.78 3.64
C LEU A 21 -13.29 -3.33 3.27
N VAL A 22 -14.24 -3.13 2.35
CA VAL A 22 -14.67 -1.77 1.96
C VAL A 22 -15.19 -1.00 3.18
N SER A 23 -16.12 -1.60 3.93
CA SER A 23 -16.69 -0.97 5.13
C SER A 23 -15.64 -0.69 6.21
N MET A 24 -14.64 -1.57 6.33
CA MET A 24 -13.58 -1.44 7.32
C MET A 24 -12.67 -0.26 7.01
N ILE A 25 -12.23 -0.13 5.76
CA ILE A 25 -11.35 0.97 5.33
C ILE A 25 -12.05 2.32 5.49
N ILE A 26 -13.35 2.42 5.20
CA ILE A 26 -14.12 3.66 5.43
C ILE A 26 -14.06 4.09 6.91
N LYS A 27 -14.23 3.14 7.83
CA LYS A 27 -14.19 3.42 9.28
C LYS A 27 -12.77 3.76 9.76
N MET A 28 -11.76 3.04 9.27
CA MET A 28 -10.36 3.34 9.59
C MET A 28 -9.97 4.74 9.10
N ARG A 29 -10.39 5.12 7.89
CA ARG A 29 -10.19 6.49 7.37
C ARG A 29 -10.81 7.54 8.29
N ALA A 30 -12.07 7.36 8.66
CA ALA A 30 -12.76 8.31 9.53
C ALA A 30 -12.08 8.43 10.92
N GLU A 31 -11.53 7.34 11.44
CA GLU A 31 -10.75 7.35 12.68
C GLU A 31 -9.43 8.12 12.52
N ILE A 32 -8.71 7.93 11.42
CA ILE A 32 -7.49 8.69 11.11
C ILE A 32 -7.81 10.19 11.00
N GLU A 33 -8.88 10.56 10.30
CA GLU A 33 -9.35 11.94 10.16
C GLU A 33 -9.75 12.55 11.51
N ALA A 34 -10.46 11.79 12.36
CA ALA A 34 -10.85 12.23 13.70
C ALA A 34 -9.64 12.44 14.65
N LEU A 35 -8.54 11.73 14.41
CA LEU A 35 -7.27 11.89 15.13
C LEU A 35 -6.40 13.03 14.58
N GLY A 36 -6.87 13.77 13.57
CA GLY A 36 -6.16 14.90 12.97
C GLY A 36 -5.28 14.53 11.78
N GLY A 37 -5.34 13.28 11.30
CA GLY A 37 -4.69 12.88 10.06
C GLY A 37 -5.45 13.40 8.84
N GLU A 38 -4.73 13.63 7.74
CA GLU A 38 -5.32 14.05 6.46
C GLU A 38 -5.14 12.94 5.41
N ILE A 39 -6.21 12.63 4.67
CA ILE A 39 -6.19 11.64 3.58
C ILE A 39 -6.64 12.31 2.29
N ARG A 40 -5.72 12.46 1.34
CA ARG A 40 -5.98 13.07 0.03
C ARG A 40 -6.05 12.01 -1.07
N PHE A 41 -7.25 11.59 -1.43
CA PHE A 41 -7.44 10.68 -2.57
C PHE A 41 -7.15 11.39 -3.89
N GLN A 42 -6.82 10.59 -4.92
CA GLN A 42 -6.50 11.09 -6.27
C GLN A 42 -5.35 12.12 -6.31
N GLN A 43 -4.49 12.11 -5.28
CA GLN A 43 -3.27 12.91 -5.23
C GLN A 43 -2.07 12.00 -5.44
N LYS A 44 -1.59 11.95 -6.68
CA LYS A 44 -0.44 11.13 -7.05
C LYS A 44 0.85 11.91 -6.79
N VAL A 45 1.77 11.33 -6.05
CA VAL A 45 3.15 11.84 -5.93
C VAL A 45 3.92 11.50 -7.20
N THR A 46 4.51 12.51 -7.83
CA THR A 46 5.30 12.38 -9.07
C THR A 46 6.78 12.58 -8.84
N ASP A 47 7.18 13.17 -7.72
CA ASP A 47 8.58 13.43 -7.40
C ASP A 47 8.83 13.55 -5.89
N VAL A 48 10.09 13.40 -5.48
CA VAL A 48 10.56 13.66 -4.12
C VAL A 48 11.52 14.84 -4.09
N LEU A 49 11.37 15.70 -3.08
CA LEU A 49 12.26 16.84 -2.88
C LEU A 49 13.41 16.38 -1.98
N ILE A 50 14.63 16.37 -2.51
CA ILE A 50 15.83 15.93 -1.80
C ILE A 50 16.88 17.05 -1.87
N GLU A 51 17.46 17.38 -0.74
CA GLU A 51 18.54 18.36 -0.61
C GLU A 51 19.79 17.71 -0.03
N ASP A 52 20.96 18.17 -0.47
CA ASP A 52 22.23 17.84 0.16
C ASP A 52 22.43 18.67 1.44
N GLY A 53 22.92 18.03 2.48
CA GLY A 53 23.26 18.63 3.75
C GLY A 53 24.59 18.10 4.30
N PRO A 54 25.04 18.63 5.46
CA PRO A 54 26.31 18.24 6.08
C PRO A 54 26.42 16.73 6.35
N ASP A 55 25.29 16.09 6.64
CA ASP A 55 25.18 14.67 7.00
C ASP A 55 24.68 13.79 5.85
N GLY A 56 24.66 14.32 4.62
CA GLY A 56 24.20 13.62 3.42
C GLY A 56 22.89 14.16 2.87
N ARG A 57 22.13 13.30 2.19
CA ARG A 57 20.88 13.69 1.50
C ARG A 57 19.68 13.61 2.43
N HIS A 58 18.85 14.65 2.43
CA HIS A 58 17.66 14.74 3.26
C HIS A 58 16.41 14.97 2.42
N ILE A 59 15.34 14.24 2.71
CA ILE A 59 14.03 14.51 2.12
C ILE A 59 13.41 15.78 2.73
N ARG A 60 12.79 16.59 1.89
CA ARG A 60 12.12 17.84 2.27
C ARG A 60 10.66 17.90 1.88
N GLY A 61 10.18 16.92 1.13
CA GLY A 61 8.80 16.84 0.72
C GLY A 61 8.60 16.02 -0.53
N VAL A 62 7.44 16.20 -1.12
CA VAL A 62 7.00 15.53 -2.35
C VAL A 62 6.33 16.52 -3.29
N THR A 63 6.44 16.27 -4.59
CA THR A 63 5.67 16.98 -5.61
C THR A 63 4.52 16.09 -6.07
N LEU A 64 3.32 16.67 -6.16
CA LEU A 64 2.14 16.03 -6.69
C LEU A 64 2.04 16.20 -8.20
N GLU A 65 1.23 15.37 -8.85
CA GLU A 65 0.94 15.48 -10.29
C GLU A 65 0.32 16.83 -10.68
N SER A 66 -0.39 17.47 -9.76
CA SER A 66 -0.91 18.84 -9.92
C SER A 66 0.17 19.92 -9.96
N GLY A 67 1.42 19.59 -9.58
CA GLY A 67 2.51 20.53 -9.36
C GLY A 67 2.57 21.10 -7.94
N GLU A 68 1.59 20.81 -7.08
CA GLU A 68 1.64 21.16 -5.65
C GLU A 68 2.83 20.47 -4.97
N GLN A 69 3.52 21.20 -4.08
CA GLN A 69 4.57 20.63 -3.24
C GLN A 69 4.09 20.55 -1.80
N ILE A 70 4.26 19.38 -1.19
CA ILE A 70 3.99 19.15 0.23
C ILE A 70 5.32 19.01 0.95
N SER A 71 5.66 19.99 1.79
CA SER A 71 6.86 19.96 2.62
C SER A 71 6.74 18.93 3.73
N ALA A 72 7.73 18.06 3.86
CA ALA A 72 7.81 17.03 4.90
C ALA A 72 9.25 16.59 5.14
N SER A 73 9.67 16.52 6.40
CA SER A 73 10.97 15.96 6.78
C SER A 73 10.97 14.43 6.87
N HIS A 74 9.78 13.81 6.89
CA HIS A 74 9.59 12.37 6.97
C HIS A 74 8.56 11.94 5.94
N VAL A 75 8.91 10.98 5.09
CA VAL A 75 8.04 10.43 4.05
C VAL A 75 8.10 8.91 4.11
N VAL A 76 6.94 8.27 4.21
CA VAL A 76 6.80 6.81 4.20
C VAL A 76 6.36 6.36 2.81
N ILE A 77 7.16 5.50 2.17
CA ILE A 77 6.90 4.98 0.83
C ILE A 77 6.18 3.63 0.93
N ALA A 78 4.84 3.65 0.87
CA ALA A 78 3.97 2.47 1.02
C ALA A 78 3.08 2.24 -0.23
N LEU A 79 3.71 2.21 -1.41
CA LEU A 79 3.07 2.31 -2.73
C LEU A 79 2.48 0.99 -3.28
N GLY A 80 2.81 -0.14 -2.66
CA GLY A 80 2.67 -1.46 -3.28
C GLY A 80 3.68 -1.72 -4.42
N HIS A 81 3.71 -2.94 -4.95
CA HIS A 81 4.76 -3.37 -5.91
C HIS A 81 4.47 -2.96 -7.37
N SER A 82 3.31 -2.38 -7.66
CA SER A 82 2.90 -2.04 -9.03
C SER A 82 3.22 -0.60 -9.43
N ALA A 83 3.73 0.23 -8.52
CA ALA A 83 4.08 1.64 -8.73
C ALA A 83 5.40 1.81 -9.52
N ARG A 84 5.43 1.28 -10.75
CA ARG A 84 6.63 1.20 -11.59
C ARG A 84 7.19 2.57 -11.94
N ASP A 85 6.32 3.54 -12.20
CA ASP A 85 6.68 4.93 -12.45
C ASP A 85 7.34 5.58 -11.24
N THR A 86 6.81 5.35 -10.04
CA THR A 86 7.44 5.82 -8.79
C THR A 86 8.79 5.15 -8.56
N PHE A 87 8.95 3.85 -8.84
CA PHE A 87 10.27 3.20 -8.77
C PHE A 87 11.27 3.81 -9.76
N GLN A 88 10.84 4.13 -10.99
CA GLN A 88 11.69 4.83 -11.95
C GLN A 88 12.11 6.21 -11.44
N MET A 89 11.18 6.98 -10.88
CA MET A 89 11.48 8.28 -10.26
C MET A 89 12.48 8.15 -9.11
N LEU A 90 12.26 7.22 -8.18
CA LEU A 90 13.16 6.99 -7.05
C LEU A 90 14.57 6.58 -7.53
N HIS A 91 14.64 5.75 -8.58
CA HIS A 91 15.91 5.36 -9.20
C HIS A 91 16.63 6.58 -9.79
N ALA A 92 15.92 7.42 -10.54
CA ALA A 92 16.46 8.64 -11.12
C ALA A 92 16.92 9.64 -10.05
N ARG A 93 16.26 9.66 -8.89
CA ARG A 93 16.65 10.43 -7.69
C ARG A 93 17.80 9.78 -6.90
N GLY A 94 18.37 8.67 -7.38
CA GLY A 94 19.52 7.99 -6.79
C GLY A 94 19.19 7.30 -5.46
N VAL A 95 17.92 6.94 -5.23
CA VAL A 95 17.55 6.08 -4.10
C VAL A 95 18.05 4.67 -4.41
N GLN A 96 18.78 4.07 -3.47
CA GLN A 96 19.32 2.73 -3.63
C GLN A 96 18.20 1.70 -3.72
N MET A 97 18.28 0.84 -4.73
CA MET A 97 17.33 -0.24 -4.96
C MET A 97 18.06 -1.47 -5.47
N GLU A 98 17.56 -2.63 -5.07
CA GLU A 98 18.12 -3.92 -5.44
C GLU A 98 17.05 -4.79 -6.08
N ALA A 99 17.44 -5.56 -7.09
CA ALA A 99 16.55 -6.51 -7.75
C ALA A 99 16.19 -7.64 -6.77
N LYS A 100 14.89 -7.85 -6.56
CA LYS A 100 14.38 -8.95 -5.74
C LYS A 100 13.73 -10.01 -6.64
N PRO A 101 14.13 -11.30 -6.55
CA PRO A 101 13.46 -12.38 -7.26
C PRO A 101 11.97 -12.44 -6.95
N PHE A 102 11.16 -12.81 -7.94
CA PHE A 102 9.70 -12.93 -7.84
C PHE A 102 9.17 -14.11 -8.68
N SER A 103 7.96 -14.56 -8.36
CA SER A 103 7.30 -15.68 -9.05
C SER A 103 6.34 -15.18 -10.13
N ILE A 104 6.28 -15.90 -11.25
CA ILE A 104 5.31 -15.72 -12.34
C ILE A 104 4.68 -17.06 -12.71
N GLY A 105 3.48 -17.04 -13.28
CA GLY A 105 2.77 -18.24 -13.68
C GLY A 105 1.34 -17.94 -14.12
N TYR A 106 0.51 -18.97 -14.11
CA TYR A 106 -0.89 -18.88 -14.52
C TYR A 106 -1.82 -19.06 -13.32
N ARG A 107 -3.01 -18.47 -13.42
CA ARG A 107 -4.13 -18.85 -12.56
C ARG A 107 -4.74 -20.12 -13.15
N ILE A 108 -4.96 -21.11 -12.29
CA ILE A 108 -5.61 -22.37 -12.65
C ILE A 108 -6.95 -22.45 -11.94
N GLU A 109 -7.97 -22.94 -12.63
CA GLU A 109 -9.34 -23.06 -12.12
C GLU A 109 -9.79 -24.52 -12.22
N HIS A 110 -10.44 -24.99 -11.16
CA HIS A 110 -11.14 -26.26 -11.11
C HIS A 110 -12.51 -26.01 -10.47
N PRO A 111 -13.53 -26.84 -10.74
CA PRO A 111 -14.80 -26.75 -10.03
C PRO A 111 -14.59 -26.83 -8.51
N GLN A 112 -15.24 -25.95 -7.75
CA GLN A 112 -15.13 -25.95 -6.28
C GLN A 112 -15.52 -27.32 -5.69
N SER A 113 -16.54 -27.98 -6.27
CA SER A 113 -16.97 -29.32 -5.86
C SER A 113 -15.89 -30.39 -5.96
N LEU A 114 -14.99 -30.30 -6.94
CA LEU A 114 -13.85 -31.21 -7.06
C LEU A 114 -12.87 -31.02 -5.90
N ILE A 115 -12.62 -29.77 -5.52
CA ILE A 115 -11.73 -29.43 -4.40
C ILE A 115 -12.36 -29.83 -3.06
N ASP A 116 -13.66 -29.60 -2.90
CA ASP A 116 -14.39 -29.96 -1.69
C ASP A 116 -14.38 -31.47 -1.47
N ALA A 117 -14.71 -32.28 -2.48
CA ALA A 117 -14.65 -33.74 -2.40
C ALA A 117 -13.24 -34.25 -2.07
N ALA A 118 -12.19 -33.65 -2.68
CA ALA A 118 -10.81 -34.05 -2.42
C ALA A 118 -10.29 -33.66 -1.02
N ARG A 119 -10.91 -32.68 -0.35
CA ARG A 119 -10.47 -32.16 0.96
C ARG A 119 -11.32 -32.63 2.13
N PHE A 120 -12.63 -32.81 1.93
CA PHE A 120 -13.60 -33.03 2.98
C PHE A 120 -14.41 -34.33 2.82
N GLY A 121 -14.42 -34.91 1.61
CA GLY A 121 -15.25 -36.08 1.28
C GLY A 121 -16.53 -35.69 0.56
#